data_AF-A0A4Y2KI66-F1
#
_entry.id   AF-A0A4Y2KI66-F1
#
_cell.length_a   1.000
_cell.length_b   1.000
_cell.length_c   1.000
_cell.angle_alpha   90.00
_cell.angle_beta   90.00
_cell.angle_gamma   90.00
#
_symmetry.space_group_name_H-M   'P 1'
#
loop_
_entity.id
_entity.type
_entity.pdbx_description
1 polymer ?
#
loop_
_entity_poly.entity_id
_entity_poly.type
_entity_poly.pdbx_seq_one_letter_code
_entity_poly.pdbx_strand_id
1 'polypeptide(L)'
;MLTEDGLLCLGGRLQKSDFNFHEKDSLILPTKSRLSQLLIMREHHQRLHHAGVSETLTQIRENYWILCGRQTVKSCLNKCLICKKFKVRPGNQIMAPLPANRIQKRYPFENVGIDFASPIYTRNTDKAYIALFTCAVTRAIHLEVVSSLSTEHFL
;
A
#
# COMPACT_ATOMS: atom_id res chain seq x y z
N MET A 1 -13.65 -9.89 40.05
CA MET A 1 -15.03 -9.64 40.52
C MET A 1 -15.98 -10.10 39.44
N LEU A 2 -17.18 -10.54 39.81
CA LEU A 2 -18.23 -10.89 38.86
C LEU A 2 -19.26 -9.76 38.83
N THR A 3 -19.80 -9.44 37.65
CA THR A 3 -21.00 -8.61 37.54
C THR A 3 -22.23 -9.36 38.04
N GLU A 4 -23.35 -8.66 38.19
CA GLU A 4 -24.66 -9.28 38.49
C GLU A 4 -25.04 -10.34 37.45
N ASP A 5 -24.64 -10.14 36.19
CA ASP A 5 -24.82 -11.10 35.09
C ASP A 5 -23.80 -12.24 35.07
N GLY A 6 -22.93 -12.35 36.08
CA GLY A 6 -21.90 -13.40 36.17
C GLY A 6 -20.72 -13.20 35.20
N LEU A 7 -20.48 -12.00 34.69
CA LEU A 7 -19.36 -11.69 33.81
C LEU A 7 -18.12 -11.29 34.61
N LEU A 8 -16.94 -11.70 34.15
CA LEU A 8 -15.69 -11.37 34.84
C LEU A 8 -15.27 -9.93 34.54
N CYS A 9 -15.14 -9.12 35.58
CA CYS A 9 -14.59 -7.76 35.52
C CYS A 9 -13.23 -7.68 36.20
N LEU A 10 -12.42 -6.75 35.67
CA LEU A 10 -11.13 -6.44 36.23
C LEU A 10 -11.29 -5.57 37.47
N GLY A 11 -10.96 -6.11 38.65
CA GLY A 11 -10.95 -5.32 39.88
C GLY A 11 -9.77 -4.35 39.89
N GLY A 12 -10.05 -3.05 39.98
CA GLY A 12 -9.04 -2.00 39.91
C GLY A 12 -8.77 -1.24 41.21
N ARG A 13 -7.73 -0.40 41.20
CA ARG A 13 -7.43 0.58 42.27
C ARG A 13 -8.19 1.91 42.12
N LEU A 14 -8.93 2.06 41.01
CA LEU A 14 -9.65 3.29 40.65
C LEU A 14 -11.09 3.31 41.18
N GLN A 15 -11.43 2.46 42.15
CA GLN A 15 -12.79 2.36 42.69
C GLN A 15 -13.34 3.67 43.27
N LYS A 16 -12.45 4.55 43.76
CA LYS A 16 -12.81 5.85 44.32
C LYS A 16 -12.66 7.03 43.35
N SER A 17 -12.33 6.80 42.07
CA SER A 17 -12.24 7.89 41.09
C SER A 17 -13.62 8.30 40.58
N ASP A 18 -13.71 9.38 39.81
CA ASP A 18 -14.93 9.81 39.13
C ASP A 18 -15.15 9.13 37.76
N PHE A 19 -14.34 8.11 37.43
CA PHE A 19 -14.47 7.39 36.16
C PHE A 19 -15.76 6.58 36.07
N ASN A 20 -16.18 6.28 34.85
CA ASN A 20 -17.36 5.46 34.62
C ASN A 20 -17.12 4.01 35.03
N PHE A 21 -18.21 3.26 35.26
CA PHE A 21 -18.13 1.86 35.69
C PHE A 21 -17.24 1.02 34.76
N HIS A 22 -17.38 1.16 33.44
CA HIS A 22 -16.60 0.40 32.47
C HIS A 22 -15.10 0.73 32.45
N GLU A 23 -14.72 1.92 32.88
CA GLU A 23 -13.32 2.34 33.00
C GLU A 23 -12.69 1.84 34.31
N LYS A 24 -13.50 1.71 35.38
CA LYS A 24 -13.08 1.19 36.68
C LYS A 24 -13.01 -0.33 36.71
N ASP A 25 -14.03 -0.98 36.16
CA ASP A 25 -14.29 -2.41 36.21
C ASP A 25 -14.53 -2.97 34.81
N SER A 26 -13.56 -2.76 33.91
CA SER A 26 -13.67 -3.23 32.53
C SER A 26 -13.89 -4.74 32.45
N LEU A 27 -14.81 -5.14 31.58
CA LEU A 27 -15.11 -6.55 31.32
C LEU A 27 -13.89 -7.24 30.72
N ILE A 28 -13.51 -8.39 31.29
CA ILE A 28 -12.37 -9.18 30.79
C ILE A 28 -12.81 -10.00 29.59
N LEU A 29 -12.11 -9.83 28.47
CA LEU A 29 -12.36 -10.58 27.25
C LEU A 29 -11.22 -11.56 26.90
N PRO A 30 -11.53 -12.78 26.44
CA PRO A 30 -10.51 -13.74 26.02
C PRO A 30 -9.75 -13.26 24.77
N THR A 31 -8.43 -13.45 24.75
CA THR A 31 -7.51 -13.12 23.64
C THR A 31 -8.02 -13.56 22.26
N LYS A 32 -8.44 -14.81 22.15
CA LYS A 32 -8.76 -15.47 20.88
C LYS A 32 -10.26 -15.45 20.56
N SER A 33 -11.06 -14.68 21.29
CA SER A 33 -12.50 -14.61 21.04
C SER A 33 -12.80 -13.87 19.73
N ARG A 34 -13.83 -14.34 19.00
CA ARG A 34 -14.33 -13.64 17.80
C ARG A 34 -14.83 -12.23 18.15
N LEU A 35 -15.47 -12.09 19.30
CA LEU A 35 -15.97 -10.82 19.81
C LEU A 35 -14.84 -9.80 19.99
N SER A 36 -13.74 -10.16 20.65
CA SER A 36 -12.57 -9.29 20.82
C SER A 36 -12.02 -8.82 19.47
N GLN A 37 -11.92 -9.72 18.49
CA GLN A 37 -11.44 -9.36 17.16
C GLN A 37 -12.38 -8.37 16.46
N LEU A 38 -13.70 -8.59 16.54
CA LEU A 38 -14.70 -7.70 15.95
C LEU A 38 -14.69 -6.32 16.60
N LEU A 39 -14.60 -6.25 17.94
CA LEU A 39 -14.51 -5.00 18.68
C LEU A 39 -13.25 -4.22 18.27
N ILE A 40 -12.08 -4.87 18.28
CA ILE A 40 -10.83 -4.23 17.85
C ILE A 40 -10.94 -3.68 16.43
N MET A 41 -11.47 -4.47 15.50
CA MET A 41 -11.60 -4.05 14.10
C MET A 41 -12.63 -2.94 13.91
N ARG A 42 -13.72 -2.95 14.68
CA ARG A 42 -14.73 -1.89 14.69
C ARG A 42 -14.15 -0.57 15.17
N GLU A 43 -13.51 -0.56 16.34
CA GLU A 43 -12.87 0.64 16.89
C GLU A 43 -11.79 1.17 15.95
N HIS A 44 -10.92 0.28 15.45
CA HIS A 44 -9.83 0.64 14.53
C HIS A 44 -10.34 1.26 13.21
N HIS A 45 -11.41 0.74 12.61
CA HIS A 45 -11.91 1.24 11.32
C HIS A 45 -12.89 2.40 11.45
N GLN A 46 -13.85 2.31 12.36
CA GLN A 46 -14.99 3.25 12.40
C GLN A 46 -14.71 4.46 13.29
N ARG A 47 -14.04 4.28 14.43
CA ARG A 47 -13.81 5.35 15.41
C ARG A 47 -12.44 5.99 15.26
N LEU A 48 -11.42 5.17 15.06
CA LEU A 48 -10.02 5.62 15.06
C LEU A 48 -9.41 5.80 13.67
N HIS A 49 -10.18 5.55 12.61
CA HIS A 49 -9.77 5.74 11.22
C HIS A 49 -8.36 5.23 10.91
N HIS A 50 -8.09 3.98 11.28
CA HIS A 50 -6.83 3.28 11.06
C HIS A 50 -5.64 3.71 11.94
N ALA A 51 -5.89 4.25 13.14
CA ALA A 51 -4.83 4.54 14.11
C ALA A 51 -4.01 3.31 14.53
N GLY A 52 -2.87 3.57 15.18
CA GLY A 52 -1.90 2.57 15.58
C GLY A 52 -2.38 1.60 16.68
N VAL A 53 -1.47 0.69 17.05
CA VAL A 53 -1.72 -0.31 18.10
C VAL A 53 -1.94 0.35 19.46
N SER A 54 -1.25 1.45 19.75
CA SER A 54 -1.33 2.10 21.07
C SER A 54 -2.69 2.76 21.25
N GLU A 55 -3.10 3.54 20.25
CA GLU A 55 -4.37 4.28 20.22
C GLU A 55 -5.54 3.29 20.26
N THR A 56 -5.48 2.24 19.44
CA THR A 56 -6.52 1.20 19.44
C THR A 56 -6.60 0.46 20.78
N LEU A 57 -5.46 0.19 21.42
CA LEU A 57 -5.46 -0.45 22.73
C LEU A 57 -6.05 0.45 23.81
N THR A 58 -5.71 1.74 23.81
CA THR A 58 -6.27 2.71 24.76
C THR A 58 -7.78 2.82 24.59
N GLN A 59 -8.27 2.95 23.35
CA GLN A 59 -9.70 3.04 23.05
C GLN A 59 -10.48 1.80 23.49
N ILE A 60 -9.90 0.61 23.33
CA ILE A 60 -10.51 -0.64 23.80
C ILE A 60 -10.56 -0.69 25.33
N ARG A 61 -9.53 -0.20 26.02
CA ARG A 61 -9.42 -0.22 27.48
C ARG A 61 -10.39 0.70 28.21
N GLU A 62 -11.01 1.65 27.52
CA GLU A 62 -12.12 2.44 28.10
C GLU A 62 -13.31 1.56 28.49
N ASN A 63 -13.50 0.42 27.82
CA ASN A 63 -14.68 -0.42 28.02
C ASN A 63 -14.36 -1.90 28.32
N TYR A 64 -13.22 -2.40 27.82
CA TYR A 64 -12.89 -3.82 27.85
C TYR A 64 -11.43 -4.07 28.18
N TRP A 65 -11.18 -5.09 28.99
CA TRP A 65 -9.84 -5.61 29.23
C TRP A 65 -9.60 -6.91 28.49
N ILE A 66 -9.01 -6.80 27.29
CA ILE A 66 -8.60 -7.99 26.53
C ILE A 66 -7.30 -8.54 27.12
N LEU A 67 -7.30 -9.81 27.51
CA LEU A 67 -6.08 -10.51 27.94
C LEU A 67 -5.03 -10.44 26.83
N CYS A 68 -3.75 -10.25 27.17
CA CYS A 68 -2.66 -9.98 26.21
C CYS A 68 -3.03 -8.92 25.13
N GLY A 69 -3.83 -7.91 25.51
CA GLY A 69 -4.54 -7.02 24.59
C GLY A 69 -3.66 -6.39 23.51
N ARG A 70 -2.45 -5.94 23.85
CA ARG A 70 -1.51 -5.37 22.87
C ARG A 70 -1.18 -6.34 21.74
N GLN A 71 -0.94 -7.61 22.06
CA GLN A 71 -0.62 -8.64 21.08
C GLN A 71 -1.84 -8.96 20.21
N THR A 72 -3.03 -9.04 20.82
CA THR A 72 -4.30 -9.26 20.12
C THR A 72 -4.60 -8.12 19.15
N VAL A 73 -4.50 -6.87 19.61
CA VAL A 73 -4.68 -5.66 18.79
C VAL A 73 -3.68 -5.66 17.63
N LYS A 74 -2.38 -5.83 17.90
CA LYS A 74 -1.35 -5.90 16.86
C LYS A 74 -1.66 -6.97 15.81
N SER A 75 -2.12 -8.15 16.24
CA SER A 75 -2.51 -9.24 15.33
C SER A 75 -3.69 -8.87 14.43
N CYS A 76 -4.72 -8.22 14.98
CA CYS A 76 -5.87 -7.74 14.20
C CYS A 76 -5.48 -6.66 13.20
N LEU A 77 -4.75 -5.64 13.64
CA LEU A 77 -4.34 -4.51 12.81
C LEU A 77 -3.41 -4.95 11.66
N ASN A 78 -2.54 -5.94 11.91
CA ASN A 78 -1.72 -6.55 10.87
C ASN A 78 -2.53 -7.26 9.77
N LYS A 79 -3.83 -7.52 9.95
CA LYS A 79 -4.72 -8.08 8.93
C LYS A 79 -5.47 -7.02 8.14
N CYS A 80 -5.48 -5.76 8.59
CA CYS A 80 -6.15 -4.66 7.89
C CYS A 80 -5.47 -4.39 6.53
N LEU A 81 -6.21 -4.56 5.44
CA LEU A 81 -5.69 -4.38 4.08
C LEU A 81 -5.31 -2.91 3.79
N ILE A 82 -6.07 -1.96 4.33
CA ILE A 82 -5.82 -0.53 4.19
C ILE A 82 -4.48 -0.20 4.85
N CYS A 83 -4.30 -0.55 6.13
CA CYS A 83 -3.04 -0.36 6.85
C CYS A 83 -1.86 -1.06 6.17
N LYS A 84 -2.05 -2.28 5.64
CA LYS A 84 -1.01 -2.97 4.87
C LYS A 84 -0.59 -2.15 3.65
N LYS A 85 -1.53 -1.68 2.84
CA LYS A 85 -1.27 -0.90 1.63
C LYS A 85 -0.45 0.36 1.94
N PHE A 86 -0.82 1.10 2.97
CA PHE A 86 -0.09 2.31 3.38
C PHE A 86 1.28 2.03 4.00
N LYS A 87 1.49 0.83 4.56
CA LYS A 87 2.76 0.44 5.19
C LYS A 87 3.73 -0.24 4.24
N VAL A 88 3.28 -0.71 3.08
CA VAL A 88 4.14 -1.34 2.08
C VAL A 88 5.25 -0.37 1.68
N ARG A 89 6.50 -0.82 1.81
CA ARG A 89 7.66 -0.09 1.27
C ARG A 89 7.76 -0.37 -0.23
N PRO A 90 8.25 0.59 -1.04
CA PRO A 90 8.58 0.31 -2.43
C PRO A 90 9.49 -0.92 -2.52
N GLY A 91 9.20 -1.79 -3.48
CA GLY A 91 10.10 -2.90 -3.78
C GLY A 91 11.44 -2.36 -4.29
N ASN A 92 12.51 -3.11 -4.03
CA ASN A 92 13.79 -2.82 -4.68
C ASN A 92 13.69 -3.27 -6.14
N GLN A 93 14.07 -2.41 -7.09
CA GLN A 93 14.18 -2.78 -8.48
C GLN A 93 15.35 -3.76 -8.64
N ILE A 94 15.04 -5.01 -9.01
CA ILE A 94 16.06 -5.98 -9.40
C ILE A 94 16.31 -5.77 -10.90
N MET A 95 17.51 -5.31 -11.26
CA MET A 95 17.91 -5.16 -12.65
C MET A 95 18.53 -6.46 -13.16
N ALA A 96 17.99 -6.99 -14.26
CA ALA A 96 18.62 -8.09 -14.98
C ALA A 96 19.91 -7.60 -15.69
N PRO A 97 20.88 -8.50 -15.98
CA PRO A 97 22.01 -8.17 -16.84
C PRO A 97 21.54 -7.59 -18.19
N LEU A 98 22.29 -6.61 -18.71
CA LEU A 98 21.99 -6.03 -20.02
C LEU A 98 22.11 -7.10 -21.12
N PRO A 99 21.20 -7.11 -22.11
CA PRO A 99 21.27 -8.07 -23.21
C PRO A 99 22.51 -7.83 -24.07
N ALA A 100 23.03 -8.89 -24.70
CA ALA A 100 24.27 -8.85 -25.48
C ALA A 100 24.25 -7.78 -26.60
N ASN A 101 23.10 -7.57 -27.25
CA ASN A 101 22.91 -6.57 -28.29
C ASN A 101 23.08 -5.11 -27.80
N ARG A 102 23.08 -4.86 -26.50
CA ARG A 102 23.33 -3.53 -25.88
C ARG A 102 24.79 -3.28 -25.52
N ILE A 103 25.61 -4.34 -25.41
CA ILE A 103 26.97 -4.25 -24.84
C ILE A 103 28.06 -4.81 -25.75
N GLN A 104 27.74 -5.69 -26.69
CA GLN A 104 28.70 -6.21 -27.65
C GLN A 104 29.05 -5.16 -28.70
N LYS A 105 30.30 -5.18 -29.17
CA LYS A 105 30.74 -4.36 -30.31
C LYS A 105 30.00 -4.83 -31.56
N ARG A 106 29.37 -3.87 -32.24
CA ARG A 106 28.50 -4.05 -33.42
C ARG A 106 28.68 -2.83 -34.33
N TYR A 107 28.26 -2.91 -35.58
CA TYR A 107 28.29 -1.77 -36.50
C TYR A 107 27.22 -0.74 -36.12
N PRO A 108 27.45 0.56 -36.43
CA PRO A 108 26.41 1.58 -36.29
C PRO A 108 25.10 1.15 -36.97
N PHE A 109 23.97 1.37 -36.30
CA PHE A 109 22.62 0.96 -36.72
C PHE A 109 22.39 -0.56 -36.92
N GLU A 110 23.30 -1.44 -36.49
CA GLU A 110 23.05 -2.89 -36.50
C GLU A 110 21.98 -3.30 -35.47
N ASN A 111 21.98 -2.64 -34.31
CA ASN A 111 20.94 -2.79 -33.29
C ASN A 111 20.23 -1.44 -33.09
N VAL A 112 18.96 -1.35 -33.44
CA VAL A 112 18.16 -0.13 -33.38
C VAL A 112 16.95 -0.33 -32.48
N GLY A 113 16.77 0.57 -31.52
CA GLY A 113 15.51 0.73 -30.81
C GLY A 113 14.63 1.73 -31.55
N ILE A 114 13.33 1.44 -31.63
CA ILE A 114 12.36 2.29 -32.32
C ILE A 114 11.32 2.72 -31.30
N ASP A 115 11.01 4.02 -31.29
CA ASP A 115 9.95 4.60 -30.48
C ASP A 115 9.25 5.71 -31.27
N PHE A 116 8.08 6.16 -30.82
CA PHE A 116 7.35 7.27 -31.43
C PHE A 116 7.15 8.41 -30.45
N ALA A 117 7.46 9.63 -30.88
CA ALA A 117 7.04 10.81 -30.13
C ALA A 117 5.53 11.01 -30.25
N SER A 118 4.98 11.71 -29.26
CA SER A 118 3.60 12.18 -29.29
C SER A 118 3.27 12.92 -30.58
N PRO A 119 2.01 12.94 -30.99
CA PRO A 119 1.62 13.57 -32.24
C PRO A 119 1.99 15.04 -32.26
N ILE A 120 2.61 15.43 -33.36
CA ILE A 120 2.85 16.82 -33.75
C ILE A 120 1.82 17.21 -34.79
N TYR A 121 1.54 18.51 -34.88
CA TYR A 121 0.66 19.04 -35.91
C TYR A 121 1.51 19.70 -37.00
N THR A 122 1.25 19.35 -38.24
CA THR A 122 1.88 19.99 -39.39
C THR A 122 1.34 21.42 -39.57
N ARG A 123 1.94 22.20 -40.48
CA ARG A 123 1.41 23.53 -40.84
C ARG A 123 -0.03 23.47 -41.38
N ASN A 124 -0.43 22.34 -41.94
CA ASN A 124 -1.78 22.09 -42.45
C ASN A 124 -2.72 21.53 -41.38
N THR A 125 -2.30 21.50 -40.10
CA THR A 125 -3.03 20.94 -38.96
C THR A 125 -3.28 19.43 -39.02
N ASP A 126 -2.58 18.73 -39.91
CA ASP A 126 -2.61 17.27 -39.97
C ASP A 126 -1.81 16.69 -38.81
N LYS A 127 -2.28 15.55 -38.28
CA LYS A 127 -1.59 14.79 -37.25
C LYS A 127 -0.41 14.05 -37.90
N ALA A 128 0.78 14.27 -37.38
CA ALA A 128 1.98 13.52 -37.73
C ALA A 128 2.67 13.03 -36.44
N TYR A 129 3.58 12.08 -36.59
CA TYR A 129 4.38 11.52 -35.51
C TYR A 129 5.84 11.55 -35.91
N ILE A 130 6.73 11.45 -34.94
CA ILE A 130 8.16 11.32 -35.18
C ILE A 130 8.55 9.90 -34.80
N ALA A 131 9.02 9.11 -35.77
CA ALA A 131 9.69 7.84 -35.52
C ALA A 131 11.13 8.12 -35.06
N LEU A 132 11.51 7.58 -33.90
CA LEU A 132 12.83 7.71 -33.31
C LEU A 132 13.59 6.41 -33.45
N PHE A 133 14.60 6.41 -34.31
CA PHE A 133 15.50 5.28 -34.49
C PHE A 133 16.77 5.54 -33.68
N THR A 134 16.92 4.83 -32.56
CA THR A 134 18.07 4.98 -31.66
C THR A 134 19.04 3.82 -31.86
N CYS A 135 20.27 4.12 -32.28
CA CYS A 135 21.32 3.13 -32.36
C CYS A 135 21.79 2.69 -30.96
N ALA A 136 21.74 1.39 -30.66
CA ALA A 136 22.21 0.86 -29.39
C ALA A 136 23.73 0.94 -29.22
N VAL A 137 24.49 1.02 -30.32
CA VAL A 137 25.96 1.04 -30.34
C VAL A 137 26.51 2.44 -30.10
N THR A 138 26.13 3.40 -30.94
CA THR A 138 26.69 4.77 -30.93
C THR A 138 25.82 5.77 -30.17
N ARG A 139 24.58 5.39 -29.81
CA ARG A 139 23.53 6.30 -29.31
C ARG A 139 23.13 7.39 -30.30
N ALA A 140 23.50 7.26 -31.58
CA ALA A 140 22.98 8.13 -32.64
C ALA A 140 21.46 7.98 -32.77
N ILE A 141 20.78 9.08 -33.07
CA ILE A 141 19.33 9.14 -33.24
C ILE A 141 19.05 9.60 -34.68
N HIS A 142 18.24 8.82 -35.39
CA HIS A 142 17.62 9.24 -36.65
C HIS A 142 16.14 9.49 -36.41
N LEU A 143 15.64 10.61 -36.93
CA LEU A 143 14.26 11.06 -36.75
C LEU A 143 13.58 11.12 -38.12
N GLU A 144 12.42 10.51 -38.21
CA GLU A 144 11.60 10.50 -39.43
C GLU A 144 10.18 10.93 -39.10
N VAL A 145 9.59 11.78 -39.96
CA VAL A 145 8.21 12.24 -39.78
C VAL A 145 7.29 11.28 -40.52
N VAL A 146 6.33 10.70 -39.81
CA VAL A 146 5.31 9.79 -40.38
C VAL A 146 3.91 10.37 -40.18
N SER A 147 3.00 10.11 -41.12
CA SER A 147 1.61 10.61 -41.05
C SER A 147 0.72 9.78 -40.12
N SER A 148 1.14 8.56 -39.75
CA SER A 148 0.36 7.71 -38.84
C SER A 148 1.26 6.71 -38.09
N LEU A 149 0.68 6.01 -37.11
CA LEU A 149 1.33 4.90 -36.38
C LEU A 149 1.07 3.53 -37.03
N SER A 150 0.55 3.49 -38.26
CA SER A 150 0.35 2.23 -38.98
C SER A 150 1.68 1.68 -39.50
N THR A 151 1.75 0.36 -39.65
CA THR A 151 2.91 -0.32 -40.25
C THR A 151 3.17 0.16 -41.68
N GLU A 152 2.11 0.43 -42.44
CA GLU A 152 2.20 0.91 -43.83
C GLU A 152 2.87 2.28 -43.94
N HIS A 153 2.71 3.13 -42.93
CA HIS A 153 3.35 4.44 -42.89
C HIS A 153 4.74 4.41 -42.24
N PHE A 154 5.16 3.24 -41.75
CA PHE A 154 6.46 2.99 -41.13
C PHE A 154 7.42 2.23 -42.07
N LEU A 155 6.92 1.35 -42.94
CA LEU A 155 7.69 0.56 -43.92
C LEU A 155 7.72 1.24 -45.30
#